data_AF-K7ZY25-F1
#
_entry.id   AF-K7ZY25-F1
#
_cell.length_a   1.000
_cell.length_b   1.000
_cell.length_c   1.000
_cell.angle_alpha   90.00
_cell.angle_beta   90.00
_cell.angle_gamma   90.00
#
_symmetry.space_group_name_H-M   'P 1'
#
loop_
_entity.id
_entity.type
_entity.pdbx_description
1 polymer ?
#
loop_
_entity_poly.entity_id
_entity_poly.type
_entity_poly.pdbx_seq_one_letter_code
_entity_poly.pdbx_strand_id
1 'polypeptide(L)'
;MEIYENENEQLNAVKRFFAENGKALAVGVVLGIGALVGWRFWNGSQVDSARETSLNYQTVMTTVRADDPKTLNAAEQFVSQNKNTYGALASLELAQRYVDKNDLNKAAQQLQQGLENAKDENLRSLINLRLARIQIQQKQADAALKTLENVKGDNWSAMVADLRGDAMLRKGDKQARAMPGAKE
;
A
#
# COMPACT_ATOMS: atom_id res chain seq x y z
N MET A 1 -68.93 17.93 11.14
CA MET A 1 -67.59 17.39 10.86
C MET A 1 -67.83 15.99 10.33
N GLU A 2 -68.09 15.87 9.03
CA GLU A 2 -68.35 14.57 8.40
C GLU A 2 -67.07 14.10 7.73
N ILE A 3 -66.48 13.06 8.31
CA ILE A 3 -65.32 12.35 7.79
C ILE A 3 -65.88 11.16 7.02
N TYR A 4 -66.30 11.41 5.78
CA TYR A 4 -66.39 10.36 4.78
C TYR A 4 -65.31 10.67 3.75
N GLU A 5 -64.07 10.33 4.10
CA GLU A 5 -63.00 10.25 3.10
C GLU A 5 -63.33 9.07 2.18
N ASN A 6 -63.74 9.47 0.99
CA ASN A 6 -64.25 8.71 -0.11
C ASN A 6 -63.17 7.72 -0.62
N GLU A 7 -63.24 6.46 -0.15
CA GLU A 7 -62.34 5.37 -0.57
C GLU A 7 -62.24 5.26 -2.11
N ASN A 8 -63.34 5.55 -2.81
CA ASN A 8 -63.40 5.54 -4.27
C ASN A 8 -62.63 6.70 -4.93
N GLU A 9 -62.61 7.90 -4.32
CA GLU A 9 -61.83 9.04 -4.83
C GLU A 9 -60.34 8.87 -4.60
N GLN A 10 -59.92 8.32 -3.45
CA GLN A 10 -58.52 7.99 -3.20
C GLN A 10 -58.01 6.94 -4.20
N LEU A 11 -58.81 5.91 -4.48
CA LEU A 11 -58.50 4.89 -5.50
C LEU A 11 -58.37 5.49 -6.91
N ASN A 12 -59.26 6.42 -7.26
CA ASN A 12 -59.22 7.09 -8.56
C ASN A 12 -58.03 8.05 -8.69
N ALA A 13 -57.67 8.76 -7.61
CA ALA A 13 -56.48 9.62 -7.57
C ALA A 13 -55.19 8.81 -7.76
N VAL A 14 -55.07 7.66 -7.09
CA VAL A 14 -53.93 6.76 -7.25
C VAL A 14 -53.87 6.19 -8.67
N LYS A 15 -54.99 5.70 -9.22
CA LYS A 15 -55.05 5.21 -10.60
C LYS A 15 -54.63 6.28 -11.61
N ARG A 16 -55.09 7.51 -11.43
CA ARG A 16 -54.76 8.65 -12.30
C ARG A 16 -53.29 9.04 -12.19
N PHE A 17 -52.73 9.06 -10.98
CA PHE A 17 -51.31 9.32 -10.76
C PHE A 17 -50.41 8.32 -11.49
N PHE A 18 -50.71 7.02 -11.41
CA PHE A 18 -49.96 5.99 -12.13
C PHE A 18 -50.20 6.03 -13.65
N ALA A 19 -51.41 6.35 -14.09
CA ALA A 19 -51.71 6.52 -15.52
C ALA A 19 -50.94 7.70 -16.14
N GLU A 20 -50.82 8.81 -15.39
CA GLU A 20 -50.13 10.03 -15.85
C GLU A 20 -48.60 9.92 -15.70
N ASN A 21 -48.09 9.28 -14.64
CA ASN A 21 -46.66 9.28 -14.29
C ASN A 21 -45.96 7.93 -14.49
N GLY A 22 -46.68 6.87 -14.89
CA GLY A 22 -46.16 5.50 -14.93
C GLY A 22 -44.89 5.32 -15.75
N LYS A 23 -44.72 6.08 -16.84
CA LYS A 23 -43.49 6.08 -17.65
C LYS A 23 -42.29 6.65 -16.88
N ALA A 24 -42.47 7.79 -16.21
CA ALA A 24 -41.41 8.43 -15.43
C ALA A 24 -41.03 7.58 -14.21
N LEU A 25 -42.02 6.97 -13.55
CA LEU A 25 -41.81 6.00 -12.46
C LEU A 25 -41.00 4.79 -12.93
N ALA A 26 -41.37 4.19 -14.06
CA ALA A 26 -40.65 3.06 -14.63
C ALA A 26 -39.18 3.42 -14.96
N VAL A 27 -38.95 4.58 -15.59
CA VAL A 27 -37.60 5.06 -15.88
C VAL A 27 -36.80 5.30 -14.59
N GLY A 28 -37.40 5.94 -13.59
CA GLY A 28 -36.76 6.17 -12.29
C GLY A 28 -36.37 4.87 -11.58
N VAL A 29 -37.24 3.86 -11.61
CA VAL A 29 -36.95 2.53 -11.04
C VAL A 29 -35.80 1.84 -11.78
N VAL A 30 -35.81 1.84 -13.11
CA VAL A 30 -34.73 1.22 -13.92
C VAL A 30 -33.40 1.92 -13.67
N LEU A 31 -33.37 3.25 -13.65
CA LEU A 31 -32.17 4.03 -13.34
C LEU A 31 -31.67 3.78 -11.91
N GLY A 32 -32.58 3.72 -10.93
CA GLY A 32 -32.24 3.41 -9.54
C GLY A 32 -31.63 2.02 -9.37
N ILE A 33 -32.23 1.00 -9.99
CA ILE A 33 -31.68 -0.37 -9.98
C ILE A 33 -30.33 -0.42 -10.69
N GLY A 34 -30.20 0.21 -11.86
CA GLY A 34 -28.94 0.28 -12.60
C GLY A 34 -27.81 0.92 -11.80
N ALA A 35 -28.08 2.03 -11.12
CA ALA A 35 -27.12 2.70 -10.25
C ALA A 35 -26.72 1.83 -9.04
N LEU A 36 -27.68 1.17 -8.39
CA LEU A 36 -27.42 0.27 -7.27
C LEU A 36 -26.60 -0.95 -7.68
N VAL A 37 -26.93 -1.59 -8.80
CA VAL A 37 -26.19 -2.74 -9.34
C VAL A 37 -24.78 -2.32 -9.75
N GLY A 38 -24.64 -1.18 -10.45
CA GLY A 38 -23.34 -0.62 -10.82
C GLY A 38 -22.45 -0.34 -9.61
N TRP A 39 -23.01 0.31 -8.57
CA TRP A 39 -22.30 0.54 -7.32
C TRP A 39 -21.90 -0.77 -6.64
N ARG A 40 -22.83 -1.71 -6.51
CA ARG A 40 -22.60 -2.98 -5.82
C ARG A 40 -21.57 -3.85 -6.55
N PHE A 41 -21.56 -3.84 -7.88
CA PHE A 41 -20.55 -4.52 -8.68
C PHE A 41 -19.15 -3.93 -8.43
N TRP A 42 -19.01 -2.59 -8.44
CA TRP A 42 -17.74 -1.93 -8.10
C TRP A 42 -17.31 -2.26 -6.66
N ASN A 43 -18.22 -2.17 -5.69
CA ASN A 43 -17.91 -2.41 -4.29
C ASN A 43 -17.53 -3.87 -4.00
N GLY A 44 -18.26 -4.83 -4.58
CA GLY A 44 -17.99 -6.26 -4.47
C GLY A 44 -16.60 -6.62 -4.99
N SER A 45 -16.21 -6.11 -6.17
CA SER A 45 -14.85 -6.32 -6.69
C SER A 45 -13.75 -5.77 -5.78
N GLN A 46 -14.00 -4.72 -4.98
CA GLN A 46 -13.01 -4.21 -4.02
C GLN A 46 -12.97 -5.00 -2.71
N VAL A 47 -14.12 -5.40 -2.16
CA VAL A 47 -14.20 -6.11 -0.88
C VAL A 47 -13.76 -7.57 -1.01
N ASP A 48 -14.17 -8.25 -2.09
CA ASP A 48 -13.74 -9.63 -2.35
C ASP A 48 -12.24 -9.69 -2.67
N SER A 49 -11.71 -8.68 -3.39
CA SER A 49 -10.28 -8.57 -3.69
C SER A 49 -9.41 -8.35 -2.45
N ALA A 50 -9.84 -7.53 -1.47
CA ALA A 50 -9.05 -7.29 -0.26
C ALA A 50 -8.95 -8.55 0.62
N ARG A 51 -10.03 -9.32 0.73
CA ARG A 51 -10.05 -10.59 1.47
C ARG A 51 -9.20 -11.65 0.77
N GLU A 52 -9.33 -11.78 -0.54
CA GLU A 52 -8.52 -12.70 -1.35
C GLU A 52 -7.02 -12.35 -1.25
N THR A 53 -6.68 -11.08 -1.39
CA THR A 53 -5.29 -10.61 -1.25
C THR A 53 -4.73 -10.91 0.14
N SER A 54 -5.54 -10.78 1.19
CA SER A 54 -5.14 -11.10 2.57
C SER A 54 -4.82 -12.59 2.75
N LEU A 55 -5.70 -13.47 2.24
CA LEU A 55 -5.48 -14.92 2.28
C LEU A 55 -4.27 -15.34 1.47
N ASN A 56 -4.09 -14.75 0.28
CA ASN A 56 -2.94 -14.99 -0.56
C ASN A 56 -1.65 -14.47 0.11
N TYR A 57 -1.67 -13.27 0.70
CA TYR A 57 -0.56 -12.76 1.51
C TYR A 57 -0.16 -13.74 2.60
N GLN A 58 -1.13 -14.22 3.40
CA GLN A 58 -0.87 -15.19 4.45
C GLN A 58 -0.26 -16.49 3.89
N THR A 59 -0.81 -17.01 2.79
CA THR A 59 -0.34 -18.25 2.15
C THR A 59 1.09 -18.10 1.62
N VAL A 60 1.37 -17.01 0.90
CA VAL A 60 2.70 -16.78 0.33
C VAL A 60 3.70 -16.54 1.46
N MET A 61 3.45 -15.62 2.39
CA MET A 61 4.41 -15.27 3.44
C MET A 61 4.71 -16.42 4.42
N THR A 62 3.71 -17.25 4.75
CA THR A 62 3.94 -18.43 5.61
C THR A 62 4.76 -19.53 4.93
N THR A 63 4.75 -19.58 3.59
CA THR A 63 5.50 -20.57 2.81
C THR A 63 6.89 -20.08 2.39
N VAL A 64 7.19 -18.78 2.51
CA VAL A 64 8.52 -18.26 2.17
C VAL A 64 9.58 -18.87 3.08
N ARG A 65 10.59 -19.48 2.45
CA ARG A 65 11.81 -19.96 3.10
C ARG A 65 13.01 -19.28 2.46
N ALA A 66 13.91 -18.76 3.28
CA ALA A 66 15.07 -18.01 2.78
C ALA A 66 16.01 -18.89 1.93
N ASP A 67 16.07 -20.18 2.20
CA ASP A 67 16.88 -21.18 1.50
C ASP A 67 16.24 -21.73 0.21
N ASP A 68 14.95 -21.45 -0.05
CA ASP A 68 14.25 -21.90 -1.26
C ASP A 68 13.96 -20.73 -2.24
N PRO A 69 14.70 -20.63 -3.35
CA PRO A 69 14.49 -19.60 -4.37
C PRO A 69 13.08 -19.57 -4.97
N LYS A 70 12.39 -20.71 -5.05
CA LYS A 70 11.03 -20.75 -5.63
C LYS A 70 10.05 -19.98 -4.77
N THR A 71 10.15 -20.16 -3.44
CA THR A 71 9.27 -19.46 -2.49
C THR A 71 9.60 -17.97 -2.40
N LEU A 72 10.88 -17.60 -2.53
CA LEU A 72 11.29 -16.20 -2.65
C LEU A 72 10.72 -15.56 -3.91
N ASN A 73 10.82 -16.21 -5.07
CA ASN A 73 10.28 -15.67 -6.33
C ASN A 73 8.75 -15.53 -6.28
N ALA A 74 8.04 -16.47 -5.65
CA ALA A 74 6.60 -16.34 -5.45
C ALA A 74 6.23 -15.11 -4.59
N ALA A 75 7.03 -14.82 -3.56
CA ALA A 75 6.89 -13.62 -2.76
C ALA A 75 7.23 -12.34 -3.53
N GLU A 76 8.30 -12.32 -4.31
CA GLU A 76 8.65 -11.20 -5.20
C GLU A 76 7.51 -10.91 -6.19
N GLN A 77 6.93 -11.96 -6.77
CA GLN A 77 5.79 -11.84 -7.67
C GLN A 77 4.58 -11.25 -6.95
N PHE A 78 4.27 -11.71 -5.73
CA PHE A 78 3.20 -11.14 -4.92
C PHE A 78 3.41 -9.63 -4.66
N VAL A 79 4.62 -9.21 -4.29
CA VAL A 79 4.97 -7.80 -4.09
C VAL A 79 4.74 -6.98 -5.36
N SER A 80 5.15 -7.50 -6.52
CA SER A 80 5.03 -6.80 -7.80
C SER A 80 3.58 -6.62 -8.27
N GLN A 81 2.72 -7.60 -8.00
CA GLN A 81 1.33 -7.64 -8.46
C GLN A 81 0.39 -6.84 -7.55
N ASN A 82 0.74 -6.64 -6.28
CA ASN A 82 -0.14 -6.04 -5.28
C ASN A 82 0.30 -4.62 -4.90
N LYS A 83 -0.22 -3.61 -5.61
CA LYS A 83 0.02 -2.19 -5.33
C LYS A 83 -0.83 -1.66 -4.16
N ASN A 84 -0.73 -2.31 -3.01
CA ASN A 84 -1.50 -2.03 -1.79
C ASN A 84 -0.69 -2.32 -0.52
N THR A 85 -1.31 -2.15 0.65
CA THR A 85 -0.65 -2.38 1.95
C THR A 85 -0.08 -3.80 2.09
N TYR A 86 -0.73 -4.83 1.55
CA TYR A 86 -0.21 -6.21 1.63
C TYR A 86 1.06 -6.38 0.80
N GLY A 87 1.13 -5.77 -0.39
CA GLY A 87 2.37 -5.76 -1.17
C GLY A 87 3.49 -4.99 -0.47
N ALA A 88 3.18 -3.90 0.24
CA ALA A 88 4.16 -3.18 1.05
C ALA A 88 4.67 -4.02 2.24
N LEU A 89 3.77 -4.70 2.96
CA LEU A 89 4.14 -5.58 4.07
C LEU A 89 4.97 -6.79 3.60
N ALA A 90 4.58 -7.41 2.48
CA ALA A 90 5.34 -8.50 1.88
C ALA A 90 6.75 -8.06 1.50
N SER A 91 6.90 -6.83 0.97
CA SER A 91 8.20 -6.29 0.60
C SER A 91 9.12 -6.08 1.81
N LEU A 92 8.57 -5.66 2.96
CA LEU A 92 9.30 -5.49 4.21
C LEU A 92 9.79 -6.84 4.74
N GLU A 93 8.94 -7.85 4.71
CA GLU A 93 9.28 -9.20 5.15
C GLU A 93 10.34 -9.83 4.23
N LEU A 94 10.18 -9.67 2.92
CA LEU A 94 11.12 -10.21 1.95
C LEU A 94 12.48 -9.51 2.02
N ALA A 95 12.49 -8.19 2.24
CA ALA A 95 13.72 -7.45 2.50
C ALA A 95 14.47 -7.99 3.72
N GLN A 96 13.76 -8.29 4.82
CA GLN A 96 14.38 -8.92 6.00
C GLN A 96 15.05 -10.25 5.64
N ARG A 97 14.35 -11.12 4.90
CA ARG A 97 14.89 -12.42 4.49
C ARG A 97 16.13 -12.27 3.60
N TYR A 98 16.16 -11.27 2.72
CA TYR A 98 17.37 -10.97 1.93
C TYR A 98 18.51 -10.41 2.77
N VAL A 99 18.22 -9.59 3.79
CA VAL A 99 19.23 -9.16 4.78
C VAL A 99 19.81 -10.35 5.54
N ASP A 100 18.97 -11.31 5.97
CA ASP A 100 19.43 -12.51 6.68
C ASP A 100 20.37 -13.36 5.80
N LYS A 101 20.21 -13.31 4.48
CA LYS A 101 21.08 -13.94 3.49
C LYS A 101 22.27 -13.07 3.07
N ASN A 102 22.44 -11.90 3.67
CA ASN A 102 23.45 -10.90 3.31
C ASN A 102 23.33 -10.38 1.86
N ASP A 103 22.17 -10.55 1.21
CA ASP A 103 21.86 -10.01 -0.11
C ASP A 103 21.23 -8.62 0.03
N LEU A 104 22.07 -7.65 0.42
CA LEU A 104 21.64 -6.28 0.67
C LEU A 104 21.08 -5.59 -0.59
N ASN A 105 21.52 -6.02 -1.78
CA ASN A 105 21.04 -5.47 -3.05
C ASN A 105 19.58 -5.84 -3.28
N LYS A 106 19.23 -7.12 -3.16
CA LYS A 106 17.83 -7.56 -3.26
C LYS A 106 16.98 -6.98 -2.13
N ALA A 107 17.51 -6.90 -0.92
CA ALA A 107 16.78 -6.30 0.19
C ALA A 107 16.41 -4.83 -0.09
N ALA A 108 17.36 -4.03 -0.60
CA ALA A 108 17.10 -2.65 -0.99
C ALA A 108 16.08 -2.55 -2.13
N GLN A 109 16.17 -3.43 -3.14
CA GLN A 109 15.21 -3.49 -4.24
C GLN A 109 13.78 -3.78 -3.74
N GLN A 110 13.62 -4.72 -2.82
CA GLN A 110 12.30 -5.03 -2.25
C GLN A 110 11.73 -3.85 -1.49
N LEU A 111 12.52 -3.15 -0.68
CA LEU A 111 12.06 -1.94 0.01
C LEU A 111 11.68 -0.81 -0.96
N GLN A 112 12.40 -0.66 -2.07
CA GLN A 112 12.03 0.30 -3.12
C GLN A 112 10.68 -0.03 -3.74
N GLN A 113 10.42 -1.31 -4.06
CA GLN A 113 9.10 -1.75 -4.51
C GLN A 113 8.02 -1.52 -3.44
N GLY A 114 8.36 -1.72 -2.17
CA GLY A 114 7.50 -1.41 -1.03
C GLY A 114 7.04 0.04 -0.98
N LEU A 115 7.93 0.98 -1.31
CA LEU A 115 7.60 2.41 -1.40
C LEU A 115 6.60 2.74 -2.51
N GLU A 116 6.57 1.96 -3.59
CA GLU A 116 5.55 2.11 -4.64
C GLU A 116 4.19 1.59 -4.17
N ASN A 117 4.18 0.58 -3.29
CA ASN A 117 2.99 -0.09 -2.81
C ASN A 117 2.35 0.64 -1.61
N ALA A 118 3.16 1.33 -0.80
CA ALA A 118 2.74 1.99 0.44
C ALA A 118 2.11 3.37 0.18
N LYS A 119 0.84 3.52 0.59
CA LYS A 119 0.09 4.79 0.56
C LYS A 119 0.17 5.57 1.87
N ASP A 120 0.26 4.87 3.00
CA ASP A 120 0.33 5.47 4.34
C ASP A 120 1.72 6.10 4.59
N GLU A 121 1.75 7.35 5.08
CA GLU A 121 3.00 8.09 5.28
C GLU A 121 3.89 7.51 6.37
N ASN A 122 3.30 6.95 7.44
CA ASN A 122 4.08 6.29 8.49
C ASN A 122 4.73 5.01 7.97
N LEU A 123 4.02 4.22 7.17
CA LEU A 123 4.57 3.03 6.53
C LEU A 123 5.68 3.38 5.54
N ARG A 124 5.50 4.42 4.72
CA ARG A 124 6.55 4.93 3.82
C ARG A 124 7.79 5.37 4.59
N SER A 125 7.59 6.06 5.71
CA SER A 125 8.68 6.51 6.59
C SER A 125 9.44 5.34 7.21
N LEU A 126 8.75 4.30 7.67
CA LEU A 126 9.36 3.06 8.15
C LEU A 126 10.19 2.37 7.05
N ILE A 127 9.65 2.27 5.84
CA ILE A 127 10.36 1.67 4.70
C ILE A 127 11.62 2.47 4.36
N ASN A 128 11.52 3.81 4.30
CA ASN A 128 12.66 4.70 4.04
C ASN A 128 13.76 4.56 5.12
N LEU A 129 13.40 4.46 6.40
CA LEU A 129 14.38 4.23 7.48
C LEU A 129 15.14 2.91 7.30
N ARG A 130 14.42 1.83 6.99
CA ARG A 130 15.04 0.52 6.74
C ARG A 130 15.92 0.54 5.49
N LEU A 131 15.46 1.20 4.43
CA LEU A 131 16.23 1.34 3.18
C LEU A 131 17.51 2.14 3.42
N ALA A 132 17.46 3.25 4.15
CA ALA A 132 18.64 4.03 4.51
C ALA A 132 19.65 3.20 5.30
N ARG A 133 19.19 2.39 6.26
CA ARG A 133 20.06 1.48 7.02
C ARG A 133 20.77 0.47 6.12
N ILE A 134 20.08 -0.11 5.15
CA ILE A 134 20.68 -1.03 4.18
C ILE A 134 21.70 -0.30 3.30
N GLN A 135 21.36 0.90 2.81
CA GLN A 135 22.26 1.73 2.01
C GLN A 135 23.55 2.09 2.78
N ILE A 136 23.46 2.37 4.08
CA ILE A 136 24.63 2.57 4.95
C ILE A 136 25.51 1.32 5.00
N GLN A 137 24.92 0.13 5.17
CA GLN A 137 25.66 -1.14 5.16
C GLN A 137 26.31 -1.43 3.80
N GLN A 138 25.66 -1.04 2.70
CA GLN A 138 26.19 -1.09 1.34
C GLN A 138 27.26 -0.01 1.07
N LYS A 139 27.63 0.81 2.07
CA LYS A 139 28.57 1.93 1.95
C LYS A 139 28.10 3.03 0.97
N GLN A 140 26.79 3.12 0.75
CA GLN A 140 26.13 4.12 -0.07
C GLN A 140 25.62 5.29 0.79
N ALA A 141 26.52 5.94 1.52
CA ALA A 141 26.17 6.99 2.50
C ALA A 141 25.35 8.14 1.89
N ASP A 142 25.72 8.62 0.70
CA ASP A 142 24.99 9.70 0.03
C ASP A 142 23.55 9.30 -0.34
N ALA A 143 23.36 8.04 -0.78
CA ALA A 143 22.04 7.52 -1.07
C ALA A 143 21.19 7.39 0.20
N ALA A 144 21.80 6.93 1.30
CA ALA A 144 21.13 6.85 2.60
C ALA A 144 20.66 8.22 3.10
N LEU A 145 21.53 9.24 3.03
CA LEU A 145 21.19 10.61 3.44
C LEU A 145 19.99 11.14 2.63
N LYS A 146 19.99 10.93 1.30
CA LYS A 146 18.88 11.29 0.44
C LYS A 146 17.60 10.51 0.76
N THR A 147 17.68 9.21 1.03
CA THR A 147 16.53 8.41 1.45
C THR A 147 15.91 8.95 2.74
N LEU A 148 16.74 9.37 3.71
CA LEU A 148 16.28 9.90 4.99
C LEU A 148 15.51 11.23 4.89
N GLU A 149 15.64 11.99 3.80
CA GLU A 149 14.84 13.20 3.54
C GLU A 149 13.35 12.89 3.28
N ASN A 150 13.06 11.64 2.89
CA ASN A 150 11.71 11.17 2.60
C ASN A 150 10.98 10.61 3.85
N VAL A 151 11.65 10.57 5.00
CA VAL A 151 11.03 10.18 6.28
C VAL A 151 10.26 11.38 6.83
N LYS A 152 8.97 11.22 7.10
CA LYS A 152 8.06 12.26 7.59
C LYS A 152 7.48 11.84 8.95
N GLY A 153 7.22 12.82 9.82
CA GLY A 153 6.65 12.61 11.16
C GLY A 153 7.69 12.76 12.28
N ASP A 154 7.33 13.51 13.31
CA ASP A 154 8.22 13.89 14.42
C ASP A 154 8.68 12.69 15.26
N ASN A 155 7.86 11.63 15.31
CA ASN A 155 8.15 10.37 15.97
C ASN A 155 9.37 9.62 15.39
N TRP A 156 9.81 9.96 14.17
CA TRP A 156 10.99 9.34 13.54
C TRP A 156 12.27 10.16 13.72
N SER A 157 12.19 11.38 14.26
CA SER A 157 13.30 12.34 14.34
C SER A 157 14.58 11.76 14.96
N ALA A 158 14.46 11.04 16.08
CA ALA A 158 15.59 10.41 16.75
C ALA A 158 16.26 9.32 15.88
N MET A 159 15.46 8.46 15.23
CA MET A 159 15.97 7.42 14.33
C MET A 159 16.62 8.01 13.06
N VAL A 160 16.07 9.10 12.54
CA VAL A 160 16.66 9.82 11.41
C VAL A 160 18.00 10.44 11.80
N ALA A 161 18.09 11.06 12.98
CA ALA A 161 19.33 11.66 13.48
C ALA A 161 20.44 10.62 13.67
N ASP A 162 20.10 9.47 14.27
CA ASP A 162 21.00 8.33 14.47
C ASP A 162 21.57 7.82 13.13
N LEU A 163 20.70 7.49 12.18
CA LEU A 163 21.12 7.00 10.86
C LEU A 163 21.87 8.06 10.04
N ARG A 164 21.56 9.35 10.19
CA ARG A 164 22.35 10.43 9.57
C ARG A 164 23.77 10.46 10.12
N GLY A 165 23.93 10.29 11.45
CA GLY A 165 25.23 10.17 12.09
C GLY A 165 26.04 9.01 11.52
N ASP A 166 25.45 7.81 11.47
CA ASP A 166 26.08 6.62 10.89
C ASP A 166 26.50 6.81 9.43
N ALA A 167 25.63 7.41 8.61
CA ALA A 167 25.93 7.69 7.21
C ALA A 167 27.11 8.68 7.07
N MET A 168 27.13 9.74 7.89
CA MET A 168 28.21 10.74 7.88
C MET A 168 29.55 10.16 8.33
N LEU A 169 29.56 9.31 9.37
CA LEU A 169 30.77 8.60 9.81
C LEU A 169 31.33 7.73 8.68
N ARG A 170 30.48 6.93 8.01
CA ARG A 170 30.89 6.12 6.85
C ARG A 170 31.40 6.95 5.67
N LYS A 171 30.82 8.13 5.44
CA LYS A 171 31.25 9.05 4.39
C LYS A 171 32.63 9.67 4.71
N GLY A 172 32.86 10.07 5.95
CA GLY A 172 34.15 10.56 6.44
C GLY A 172 35.26 9.50 6.32
N ASP A 173 34.98 8.26 6.71
CA ASP A 173 35.90 7.13 6.52
C ASP A 173 36.30 6.92 5.05
N LYS A 174 35.34 7.08 4.13
CA LYS A 174 35.59 6.95 2.69
C LYS A 174 36.49 8.09 2.17
N GLN A 175 36.26 9.33 2.62
CA GLN A 175 37.08 10.48 2.25
C GLN A 175 38.52 10.35 2.78
N ALA A 176 38.69 9.91 4.03
CA ALA A 176 40.00 9.69 4.64
C ALA A 176 40.80 8.60 3.91
N ARG A 177 40.16 7.47 3.51
CA ARG A 177 40.82 6.40 2.74
C ARG A 177 41.12 6.78 1.28
N ALA A 178 40.37 7.71 0.70
CA ALA A 178 40.60 8.21 -0.65
C ALA A 178 41.75 9.24 -0.72
N MET A 179 42.35 9.62 0.42
CA MET A 179 43.55 10.44 0.50
C MET A 179 44.80 9.62 0.92
N PRO A 180 45.24 8.58 0.17
CA PRO A 180 46.56 8.02 0.43
C PRO A 180 47.62 8.98 -0.13
N GLY A 181 48.32 9.71 0.75
CA GLY A 181 49.60 10.37 0.40
C GLY A 181 49.65 11.89 0.41
N ALA A 182 49.10 12.57 1.43
CA ALA A 182 49.59 13.91 1.77
C ALA A 182 50.28 13.84 3.13
N LYS A 183 51.61 14.07 3.13
CA LYS A 183 52.62 13.95 4.21
C LYS A 183 53.45 12.66 4.02
N GLU A 184 54.75 12.69 3.77
CA GLU A 184 55.81 13.72 3.71
C GLU A 184 56.81 13.37 2.61
#